data_AF-A0A5M8AEN1-F1
#
_entry.id   AF-A0A5M8AEN1-F1
#
_cell.length_a   1.000
_cell.length_b   1.000
_cell.length_c   1.000
_cell.angle_alpha   90.00
_cell.angle_beta   90.00
_cell.angle_gamma   90.00
#
_symmetry.space_group_name_H-M   'P 1'
#
loop_
_entity.id
_entity.type
_entity.pdbx_description
1 polymer ?
#
loop_
_entity_poly.entity_id
_entity_poly.type
_entity_poly.pdbx_seq_one_letter_code
_entity_poly.pdbx_strand_id
1 'polypeptide(L)'
;MARLTTAQMLDQLRTIKTCREGVLRHRARRIEADMRECRQQSDTHKAEQADLRAQWRAANQTEHAVDPRDFHKLKRQFAEFYQREQQLQAALRKLAEQIADCRAQAAQTARALKENLRGQEKLAALMEEQR
;
A
#
# COMPACT_ATOMS: atom_id res chain seq x y z
N MET A 1 -12.09 47.23 0.49
CA MET A 1 -11.21 46.18 1.02
C MET A 1 -9.81 46.76 1.17
N ALA A 2 -9.24 46.74 2.37
CA ALA A 2 -7.86 47.18 2.59
C ALA A 2 -6.90 46.21 1.89
N ARG A 3 -5.93 46.71 1.11
CA ARG A 3 -4.90 45.87 0.49
C ARG A 3 -3.95 45.39 1.57
N LEU A 4 -3.64 44.09 1.57
CA LEU A 4 -2.63 43.51 2.46
C LEU A 4 -1.26 44.13 2.16
N THR A 5 -0.49 44.38 3.22
CA THR A 5 0.91 44.76 3.05
C THR A 5 1.74 43.55 2.60
N THR A 6 2.89 43.78 1.97
CA THR A 6 3.80 42.71 1.55
C THR A 6 4.15 41.76 2.71
N ALA A 7 4.42 42.31 3.90
CA ALA A 7 4.69 41.53 5.11
C ALA A 7 3.51 40.63 5.51
N GLN A 8 2.27 41.14 5.45
CA GLN A 8 1.07 40.35 5.73
C GLN A 8 0.86 39.23 4.70
N MET A 9 1.15 39.49 3.42
CA MET A 9 1.06 38.48 2.36
C MET A 9 2.10 37.36 2.54
N LEU A 10 3.34 37.70 2.91
CA LEU A 10 4.40 36.71 3.15
C LEU A 10 4.07 35.83 4.37
N ASP A 11 3.52 36.40 5.43
CA ASP A 11 3.11 35.63 6.61
C ASP A 11 1.93 34.68 6.32
N GLN A 12 0.96 35.12 5.50
CA GLN A 12 -0.10 34.24 5.00
C GLN A 12 0.47 33.09 4.16
N LEU A 13 1.41 33.36 3.26
CA LEU A 13 2.08 32.32 2.48
C LEU A 13 2.83 31.33 3.37
N ARG A 14 3.47 31.80 4.45
CA ARG A 14 4.16 30.94 5.41
C ARG A 14 3.18 30.00 6.09
N THR A 15 2.07 30.54 6.57
CA THR A 15 1.00 29.75 7.19
C THR A 15 0.46 28.67 6.24
N ILE A 16 0.22 29.02 4.98
CA ILE A 16 -0.24 28.07 3.95
C ILE A 16 0.79 26.95 3.74
N LYS A 17 2.08 27.30 3.62
CA LYS A 17 3.16 26.33 3.42
C LYS A 17 3.33 25.37 4.59
N THR A 18 3.21 25.86 5.82
CA THR A 18 3.26 25.04 7.05
C THR A 18 2.05 24.09 7.12
N CYS A 19 0.85 24.58 6.83
CA CYS A 19 -0.35 23.74 6.77
C CYS A 19 -0.20 22.62 5.72
N ARG A 20 0.27 22.97 4.53
CA ARG A 20 0.52 22.00 3.45
C ARG A 20 1.55 20.94 3.83
N GLU A 21 2.59 21.30 4.56
CA GLU A 21 3.56 20.34 5.10
C GLU A 21 2.88 19.33 6.04
N GLY A 22 2.08 19.81 6.98
CA GLY A 22 1.33 18.96 7.91
C GLY A 22 0.45 17.94 7.18
N VAL A 23 -0.27 18.39 6.14
CA VAL A 23 -1.09 17.53 5.28
C VAL A 23 -0.24 16.48 4.57
N LEU A 24 0.88 16.87 3.96
CA LEU A 24 1.76 15.95 3.24
C LEU A 24 2.40 14.90 4.15
N ARG A 25 2.85 15.30 5.36
CA ARG A 25 3.38 14.37 6.37
C ARG A 25 2.31 13.41 6.90
N HIS A 26 1.09 13.90 7.13
CA HIS A 26 -0.03 13.04 7.52
C HIS A 26 -0.35 12.02 6.42
N ARG A 27 -0.42 12.47 5.16
CA ARG A 27 -0.63 11.59 4.01
C ARG A 27 0.47 10.53 3.88
N ALA A 28 1.73 10.90 4.06
CA ALA A 28 2.86 9.95 4.02
C ALA A 28 2.70 8.85 5.08
N ARG A 29 2.36 9.20 6.33
CA ARG A 29 2.11 8.24 7.41
C ARG A 29 0.94 7.29 7.11
N ARG A 30 -0.12 7.79 6.47
CA ARG A 30 -1.24 6.96 6.04
C ARG A 30 -0.83 5.96 4.97
N ILE A 31 -0.12 6.41 3.93
CA ILE A 31 0.38 5.52 2.87
C ILE A 31 1.27 4.42 3.45
N GLU A 32 2.13 4.75 4.42
CA GLU A 32 2.96 3.74 5.10
C GLU A 32 2.13 2.73 5.90
N ALA A 33 1.05 3.16 6.55
CA ALA A 33 0.14 2.27 7.25
C ALA A 33 -0.57 1.33 6.27
N ASP A 34 -1.11 1.87 5.18
CA ASP A 34 -1.78 1.10 4.12
C ASP A 34 -0.82 0.07 3.50
N MET A 35 0.45 0.44 3.27
CA MET A 35 1.49 -0.49 2.81
C MET A 35 1.79 -1.61 3.80
N ARG A 36 1.81 -1.32 5.11
CA ARG A 36 2.02 -2.35 6.14
C ARG A 36 0.86 -3.33 6.17
N GLU A 37 -0.37 -2.83 6.10
CA GLU A 37 -1.57 -3.65 6.06
C GLU A 37 -1.58 -4.58 4.82
N CYS A 38 -1.30 -4.03 3.63
CA CYS A 38 -1.23 -4.84 2.41
C CYS A 38 -0.16 -5.95 2.49
N ARG A 39 0.99 -5.66 3.10
CA ARG A 39 2.05 -6.66 3.32
C ARG A 39 1.60 -7.75 4.28
N GLN A 40 0.98 -7.37 5.39
CA GLN A 40 0.45 -8.33 6.36
C GLN A 40 -0.58 -9.26 5.70
N GLN A 41 -1.52 -8.72 4.93
CA GLN A 41 -2.50 -9.51 4.18
C GLN A 41 -1.83 -10.44 3.14
N SER A 42 -0.79 -9.95 2.45
CA SER A 42 0.01 -10.76 1.52
C SER A 42 0.67 -11.94 2.23
N ASP A 43 1.24 -11.71 3.41
CA ASP A 43 1.91 -12.76 4.16
C ASP A 43 0.91 -13.80 4.69
N THR A 44 -0.28 -13.37 5.13
CA THR A 44 -1.39 -14.28 5.46
C THR A 44 -1.78 -15.15 4.27
N HIS A 45 -2.03 -14.57 3.08
CA HIS A 45 -2.41 -15.36 1.91
C HIS A 45 -1.29 -16.28 1.41
N LYS A 46 -0.01 -15.90 1.57
CA LYS A 46 1.12 -16.79 1.27
C LYS A 46 1.19 -17.97 2.23
N ALA A 47 0.92 -17.75 3.52
CA ALA A 47 0.82 -18.83 4.49
C ALA A 47 -0.33 -19.78 4.14
N GLU A 48 -1.52 -19.24 3.84
CA GLU A 48 -2.67 -20.03 3.37
C GLU A 48 -2.35 -20.83 2.11
N GLN A 49 -1.62 -20.24 1.15
CA GLN A 49 -1.18 -20.92 -0.06
C GLN A 49 -0.18 -22.06 0.24
N ALA A 50 0.75 -21.84 1.17
CA ALA A 50 1.70 -22.87 1.59
C ALA A 50 0.98 -24.05 2.24
N ASP A 51 0.00 -23.78 3.11
CA ASP A 51 -0.82 -24.79 3.77
C ASP A 51 -1.67 -25.57 2.76
N LEU A 52 -2.31 -24.87 1.81
CA LEU A 52 -3.08 -25.48 0.74
C LEU A 52 -2.21 -26.43 -0.11
N ARG A 53 -0.98 -26.01 -0.44
CA ARG A 53 -0.02 -26.85 -1.18
C ARG A 53 0.48 -28.02 -0.36
N ALA A 54 0.58 -27.89 0.96
CA ALA A 54 0.89 -29.02 1.84
C ALA A 54 -0.27 -30.04 1.85
N GLN A 55 -1.51 -29.59 1.97
CA GLN A 55 -2.71 -30.43 1.88
C GLN A 55 -2.84 -31.13 0.53
N TRP A 56 -2.58 -30.40 -0.56
CA TRP A 56 -2.57 -30.95 -1.91
C TRP A 56 -1.53 -32.08 -2.04
N ARG A 57 -0.30 -31.87 -1.56
CA ARG A 57 0.74 -32.91 -1.57
C ARG A 57 0.35 -34.13 -0.74
N ALA A 58 -0.26 -33.93 0.43
CA ALA A 58 -0.73 -35.02 1.27
C ALA A 58 -1.83 -35.85 0.59
N ALA A 59 -2.82 -35.20 -0.03
CA ALA A 59 -3.87 -35.87 -0.78
C ALA A 59 -3.31 -36.65 -1.99
N ASN A 60 -2.32 -36.08 -2.68
CA ASN A 60 -1.64 -36.72 -3.81
C ASN A 60 -0.86 -37.98 -3.42
N GLN A 61 -0.28 -38.03 -2.21
CA GLN A 61 0.40 -39.24 -1.72
C GLN A 61 -0.56 -40.40 -1.49
N THR A 62 -1.81 -40.11 -1.15
CA THR A 62 -2.85 -41.12 -0.92
C THR A 62 -3.59 -41.56 -2.18
N GLU A 63 -3.36 -40.90 -3.33
CA GLU A 63 -4.11 -41.11 -4.57
C GLU A 63 -4.07 -42.56 -5.06
N HIS A 64 -2.93 -43.24 -4.93
CA HIS A 64 -2.74 -44.63 -5.37
C HIS A 64 -3.46 -45.68 -4.52
N ALA A 65 -3.96 -45.29 -3.33
CA ALA A 65 -4.64 -46.17 -2.39
C ALA A 65 -6.16 -45.96 -2.35
N VAL A 66 -6.71 -45.12 -3.24
CA VAL A 66 -8.14 -44.78 -3.24
C VAL A 66 -8.96 -45.80 -4.04
N ASP A 67 -9.96 -46.39 -3.38
CA ASP A 67 -10.91 -47.29 -4.02
C ASP A 67 -11.72 -46.58 -5.13
N PRO A 68 -12.16 -47.31 -6.19
CA PRO A 68 -12.97 -46.74 -7.27
C PRO A 68 -14.23 -45.99 -6.78
N ARG A 69 -14.79 -46.39 -5.64
CA ARG A 69 -15.95 -45.75 -5.01
C ARG A 69 -15.65 -44.35 -4.46
N ASP A 70 -14.43 -44.12 -3.99
CA ASP A 70 -13.99 -42.86 -3.37
C ASP A 70 -13.19 -41.95 -4.33
N PHE A 71 -12.84 -42.44 -5.51
CA PHE A 71 -12.13 -41.68 -6.55
C PHE A 71 -12.84 -40.36 -6.91
N HIS A 72 -14.18 -40.36 -6.98
CA HIS A 72 -14.97 -39.15 -7.24
C HIS A 72 -14.81 -38.08 -6.15
N LYS A 73 -14.63 -38.48 -4.88
CA LYS A 73 -14.40 -37.56 -3.77
C LYS A 73 -13.01 -36.93 -3.89
N LEU A 74 -11.99 -37.75 -4.17
CA LEU A 74 -10.62 -37.27 -4.39
C LEU A 74 -10.55 -36.28 -5.55
N LYS A 75 -11.22 -36.57 -6.68
CA LYS A 75 -11.30 -35.66 -7.83
C LYS A 75 -11.94 -34.31 -7.47
N ARG A 76 -13.00 -34.33 -6.66
CA ARG A 76 -13.66 -33.11 -6.18
C ARG A 76 -12.72 -32.30 -5.28
N GLN A 77 -12.02 -32.96 -4.35
CA GLN A 77 -11.05 -32.32 -3.47
C GLN A 77 -9.92 -31.63 -4.26
N PHE A 78 -9.38 -32.26 -5.31
CA PHE A 78 -8.38 -31.63 -6.17
C PHE A 78 -8.92 -30.44 -6.95
N ALA A 79 -10.17 -30.50 -7.40
CA ALA A 79 -10.83 -29.35 -8.04
C ALA A 79 -10.98 -28.17 -7.05
N GLU A 80 -11.33 -28.45 -5.79
CA GLU A 80 -11.41 -27.44 -4.73
C GLU A 80 -10.04 -26.83 -4.42
N PHE A 81 -8.99 -27.64 -4.32
CA PHE A 81 -7.62 -27.13 -4.17
C PHE A 81 -7.22 -26.20 -5.32
N TYR A 82 -7.51 -26.60 -6.56
CA TYR A 82 -7.19 -25.78 -7.73
C TYR A 82 -7.96 -24.45 -7.71
N GLN A 83 -9.26 -24.48 -7.41
CA GLN A 83 -10.07 -23.27 -7.31
C GLN A 83 -9.58 -22.34 -6.20
N ARG A 84 -9.22 -22.88 -5.04
CA ARG A 84 -8.71 -22.09 -3.91
C ARG A 84 -7.34 -21.49 -4.20
N GLU A 85 -6.45 -22.24 -4.85
CA GLU A 85 -5.14 -21.74 -5.31
C GLU A 85 -5.30 -20.58 -6.28
N GLN A 86 -6.25 -20.66 -7.23
CA GLN A 86 -6.55 -19.55 -8.15
C GLN A 86 -7.04 -18.30 -7.42
N GLN A 87 -7.94 -18.46 -6.43
CA GLN A 87 -8.43 -17.34 -5.61
C GLN A 87 -7.29 -16.66 -4.84
N LEU A 88 -6.42 -17.45 -4.21
CA LEU A 88 -5.25 -16.94 -3.48
C LEU A 88 -4.28 -16.22 -4.41
N GLN A 89 -4.00 -16.77 -5.60
CA GLN A 89 -3.14 -16.11 -6.58
C GLN A 89 -3.72 -14.79 -7.08
N ALA A 90 -5.03 -14.73 -7.31
CA ALA A 90 -5.71 -13.48 -7.70
C ALA A 90 -5.64 -12.43 -6.59
N ALA A 91 -5.88 -12.84 -5.33
CA ALA A 91 -5.76 -11.95 -4.17
C ALA A 91 -4.33 -11.41 -4.00
N LEU A 92 -3.32 -12.27 -4.14
CA LEU A 92 -1.90 -11.87 -4.07
C LEU A 92 -1.50 -10.90 -5.19
N ARG A 93 -2.00 -11.09 -6.41
CA ARG A 93 -1.76 -10.15 -7.52
C ARG A 93 -2.37 -8.78 -7.23
N LYS A 94 -3.61 -8.74 -6.75
CA LYS A 94 -4.28 -7.50 -6.35
C LYS A 94 -3.52 -6.76 -5.25
N LEU A 95 -3.02 -7.48 -4.24
CA LEU A 95 -2.20 -6.88 -3.18
C LEU A 95 -0.87 -6.33 -3.72
N ALA A 96 -0.25 -7.03 -4.68
CA ALA A 96 0.98 -6.55 -5.31
C ALA A 96 0.75 -5.24 -6.08
N GLU A 97 -0.37 -5.12 -6.80
CA GLU A 97 -0.80 -3.89 -7.47
C GLU A 97 -1.04 -2.76 -6.46
N GLN A 98 -1.76 -3.03 -5.37
CA GLN A 98 -2.00 -2.04 -4.31
C GLN A 98 -0.70 -1.55 -3.65
N ILE A 99 0.27 -2.45 -3.42
CA ILE A 99 1.59 -2.08 -2.90
C ILE A 99 2.36 -1.22 -3.90
N ALA A 100 2.29 -1.53 -5.20
CA ALA A 100 2.90 -0.71 -6.24
C ALA A 100 2.28 0.70 -6.29
N ASP A 101 0.95 0.80 -6.21
CA ASP A 101 0.24 2.08 -6.15
C ASP A 101 0.63 2.89 -4.92
N CYS A 102 0.67 2.27 -3.74
CA CYS A 102 1.10 2.93 -2.52
C CYS A 102 2.55 3.45 -2.63
N ARG A 103 3.46 2.67 -3.23
CA ARG A 103 4.84 3.13 -3.48
C ARG A 103 4.89 4.34 -4.41
N ALA A 104 4.09 4.34 -5.47
CA ALA A 104 4.00 5.48 -6.39
C ALA A 104 3.46 6.73 -5.68
N GLN A 105 2.42 6.57 -4.86
CA GLN A 105 1.85 7.67 -4.06
C GLN A 105 2.84 8.19 -3.01
N ALA A 106 3.60 7.30 -2.36
CA ALA A 106 4.64 7.68 -1.41
C ALA A 106 5.73 8.51 -2.10
N ALA A 107 6.21 8.08 -3.27
CA ALA A 107 7.19 8.81 -4.05
C ALA A 107 6.68 10.18 -4.54
N GLN A 108 5.40 10.27 -4.92
CA GLN A 108 4.78 11.55 -5.28
C GLN A 108 4.67 12.48 -4.06
N THR A 109 4.23 11.94 -2.92
CA THR A 109 4.10 12.71 -1.66
C THR A 109 5.46 13.20 -1.16
N ALA A 110 6.50 12.37 -1.24
CA ALA A 110 7.86 12.75 -0.89
C ALA A 110 8.41 13.87 -1.79
N ARG A 111 8.17 13.80 -3.11
CA ARG A 111 8.52 14.88 -4.04
C ARG A 111 7.81 16.19 -3.69
N ALA A 112 6.49 16.13 -3.47
CA ALA A 112 5.69 17.29 -3.09
C ALA A 112 6.14 17.89 -1.74
N LEU A 113 6.52 17.07 -0.77
CA LEU A 113 7.05 17.53 0.52
C LEU A 113 8.39 18.24 0.34
N LYS A 114 9.31 17.67 -0.44
CA LYS A 114 10.61 18.28 -0.74
C LYS A 114 10.46 19.65 -1.43
N GLU A 115 9.55 19.76 -2.39
CA GLU A 115 9.24 21.03 -3.06
C GLU A 115 8.62 22.04 -2.10
N ASN A 116 7.73 21.60 -1.20
CA ASN A 116 7.12 22.47 -0.20
C ASN A 116 8.16 23.03 0.76
N LEU A 117 9.07 22.19 1.27
CA LEU A 117 10.15 22.59 2.18
C LEU A 117 11.12 23.57 1.50
N ARG A 118 11.55 23.30 0.26
CA ARG A 118 12.34 24.26 -0.52
C ARG A 118 11.63 25.60 -0.71
N GLY A 119 10.30 25.56 -0.88
CA GLY A 119 9.47 26.75 -0.97
C GLY A 119 9.41 27.52 0.35
N GLN A 120 9.41 26.83 1.50
CA GLN A 120 9.49 27.46 2.82
C GLN A 120 10.85 28.11 3.05
N GLU A 121 11.95 27.45 2.68
CA GLU A 121 13.30 28.01 2.78
C GLU A 121 13.44 29.32 2.00
N LYS A 122 12.96 29.34 0.74
CA LYS A 122 12.94 30.56 -0.09
C LYS A 122 12.07 31.66 0.52
N LEU A 123 10.90 31.29 1.05
CA LEU A 123 10.00 32.25 1.68
C LEU A 123 10.62 32.84 2.95
N ALA A 124 11.32 32.04 3.74
CA ALA A 124 12.03 32.51 4.93
C ALA A 124 13.10 33.55 4.56
N ALA A 125 13.91 33.28 3.52
CA ALA A 125 14.89 34.24 3.02
C ALA A 125 14.24 35.56 2.57
N LEU A 126 13.13 35.50 1.82
CA LEU A 126 12.39 36.70 1.41
C LEU A 126 11.82 37.49 2.61
N MET A 127 11.39 36.80 3.66
CA MET A 127 10.90 37.46 4.88
C MET A 127 12.03 38.12 5.66
N GLU A 128 13.25 37.59 5.61
CA GLU A 128 14.44 38.20 6.21
C GLU A 128 14.88 39.46 5.46
N GLU A 129 14.80 39.47 4.13
CA GLU A 129 15.10 40.64 3.29
C GLU A 129 14.13 41.82 3.50
N GLN A 130 12.93 41.57 4.05
CA GLN A 130 11.89 42.58 4.32
C GLN A 130 11.94 43.12 5.77
N ARG A 131 12.83 42.59 6.61
CA ARG A 131 13.07 43.06 7.98
C ARG A 131 14.13 44.13 8.01
#